data_AF-A0A8J7UKZ3-F1
#
_entry.id   AF-A0A8J7UKZ3-F1
#
_cell.length_a   1.000
_cell.length_b   1.000
_cell.length_c   1.000
_cell.angle_alpha   90.00
_cell.angle_beta   90.00
_cell.angle_gamma   90.00
#
_symmetry.space_group_name_H-M   'P 1'
#
loop_
_entity.id
_entity.type
_entity.pdbx_description
1 polymer ?
#
loop_
_entity_poly.entity_id
_entity_poly.type
_entity_poly.pdbx_seq_one_letter_code
_entity_poly.pdbx_strand_id
1 'polypeptide(L)'
;MHGTVSKKKAVVYRMVVPDHTCPFGLKTIDLLKRRGFEVEDRPLRTRAETDALKAELNVKTTPQTFVDGQRIGGHDDVRRFLGLAVQDPDAVSYRPVIVVFVVSALIALAASYAANATIEPSTALRWFLAITTAILAMLKLQDLSRFSTMFLNYDLLAKRWVPYATVYPFAELLVGVLMIAGALAWLSAPVAIFIGSIGAWSVFKAVYIDKRSLKCACVGGNSKVPLGFVSLTENIAMIAMGIWMLAAMVN
;
A
#
# COMPACT_ATOMS: atom_id res chain seq x y z
N MET A 1 -18.55 6.70 50.08
CA MET A 1 -17.10 6.47 49.91
C MET A 1 -16.79 6.43 48.42
N HIS A 2 -16.31 7.53 47.84
CA HIS A 2 -15.81 7.54 46.46
C HIS A 2 -14.36 7.01 46.48
N GLY A 3 -14.17 5.75 46.11
CA GLY A 3 -12.83 5.20 45.89
C GLY A 3 -12.19 5.93 44.72
N THR A 4 -11.17 6.74 44.98
CA THR A 4 -10.27 7.27 43.95
C THR A 4 -9.65 6.10 43.22
N VAL A 5 -10.08 5.82 41.99
CA VAL A 5 -9.39 4.90 41.09
C VAL A 5 -8.01 5.50 40.88
N SER A 6 -7.00 4.95 41.55
CA SER A 6 -5.59 5.34 41.34
C SER A 6 -5.29 5.14 39.86
N LYS A 7 -4.99 6.24 39.15
CA LYS A 7 -4.59 6.16 37.75
C LYS A 7 -3.25 5.44 37.71
N LYS A 8 -3.20 4.32 36.99
CA LYS A 8 -1.95 3.58 36.79
C LYS A 8 -0.90 4.50 36.18
N LYS A 9 0.32 4.48 36.73
CA LYS A 9 1.40 5.36 36.31
C LYS A 9 2.24 4.66 35.25
N ALA A 10 2.46 5.33 34.14
CA ALA A 10 3.31 4.83 33.06
C ALA A 10 4.51 5.76 32.85
N VAL A 11 5.71 5.20 32.71
CA VAL A 11 6.93 5.94 32.38
C VAL A 11 7.38 5.51 30.98
N VAL A 12 7.57 6.46 30.08
CA VAL A 12 8.00 6.19 28.70
C VAL A 12 9.35 6.85 28.45
N TYR A 13 10.36 6.02 28.20
CA TYR A 13 11.66 6.48 27.74
C TYR A 13 11.68 6.50 26.21
N ARG A 14 11.94 7.66 25.60
CA ARG A 14 11.98 7.81 24.14
C ARG A 14 13.13 8.69 23.70
N MET A 15 13.69 8.40 22.54
CA MET A 15 14.76 9.22 21.95
C MET A 15 14.20 10.52 21.37
N VAL A 16 14.85 11.63 21.73
CA VAL A 16 14.58 13.00 21.27
C VAL A 16 15.92 13.72 21.09
N VAL A 17 16.59 13.44 19.98
CA VAL A 17 17.82 14.17 19.58
C VAL A 17 17.46 15.23 18.54
N PRO A 18 18.26 16.30 18.34
CA PRO A 18 17.91 17.44 17.49
C PRO A 18 17.38 17.07 16.09
N ASP A 19 17.98 16.05 15.45
CA ASP A 19 17.61 15.62 14.10
C ASP A 19 16.74 14.34 14.06
N HIS A 20 16.28 13.84 15.21
CA HIS A 20 15.50 12.61 15.25
C HIS A 20 14.53 12.56 16.42
N THR A 21 13.24 12.64 16.10
CA THR A 21 12.14 12.40 17.05
C THR A 21 11.62 10.98 16.88
N CYS A 22 11.57 10.20 17.96
CA CYS A 22 11.05 8.83 17.93
C CYS A 22 9.52 8.81 17.71
N PRO A 23 9.01 8.35 16.54
CA PRO A 23 7.58 8.35 16.25
C PRO A 23 6.81 7.33 17.09
N PHE A 24 7.44 6.18 17.39
CA PHE A 24 6.83 5.15 18.24
C PHE A 24 6.74 5.59 19.70
N GLY A 25 7.67 6.42 20.19
CA GLY A 25 7.58 7.03 21.52
C GLY A 25 6.35 7.91 21.67
N LEU A 26 6.12 8.80 20.69
CA LEU A 26 4.93 9.66 20.67
C LEU A 26 3.63 8.86 20.59
N LYS A 27 3.56 7.85 19.70
CA LYS A 27 2.40 6.95 19.60
C LYS A 27 2.13 6.19 20.91
N THR A 28 3.18 5.82 21.64
CA THR A 28 3.05 5.12 22.92
C THR A 28 2.51 6.03 24.02
N ILE A 29 3.02 7.26 24.11
CA ILE A 29 2.53 8.27 25.06
C ILE A 29 1.05 8.57 24.80
N ASP A 30 0.67 8.85 23.56
CA ASP A 30 -0.71 9.12 23.17
C ASP A 30 -1.64 7.93 23.48
N LEU A 31 -1.21 6.70 23.15
CA LEU A 31 -1.98 5.50 23.44
C LEU A 31 -2.25 5.32 24.95
N LEU A 32 -1.22 5.45 25.78
CA LEU A 32 -1.35 5.32 27.24
C LEU A 32 -2.25 6.41 27.83
N LYS A 33 -2.11 7.66 27.37
CA LYS A 33 -2.98 8.77 27.79
C LYS A 33 -4.45 8.50 27.45
N ARG A 34 -4.75 8.02 26.23
CA ARG A 34 -6.13 7.66 25.82
C ARG A 34 -6.72 6.49 26.61
N ARG A 35 -5.87 5.64 27.18
CA ARG A 35 -6.28 4.53 28.06
C ARG A 35 -6.34 4.91 29.54
N GLY A 36 -6.19 6.19 29.88
CA GLY A 36 -6.38 6.71 31.23
C GLY A 36 -5.16 6.62 32.15
N PHE A 37 -3.98 6.29 31.61
CA PHE A 37 -2.74 6.27 32.39
C PHE A 37 -2.23 7.68 32.66
N GLU A 38 -1.60 7.87 33.82
CA GLU A 38 -0.77 9.04 34.07
C GLU A 38 0.62 8.79 33.47
N VAL A 39 0.97 9.51 32.41
CA VAL A 39 2.19 9.25 31.64
C VAL A 39 3.29 10.26 31.97
N GLU A 40 4.39 9.74 32.50
CA GLU A 40 5.66 10.46 32.67
C GLU A 40 6.55 10.22 31.44
N ASP A 41 6.82 11.28 30.68
CA ASP A 41 7.68 11.24 29.48
C ASP A 41 9.14 11.53 29.87
N ARG A 42 10.04 10.58 29.61
CA ARG A 42 11.48 10.67 29.87
C ARG A 42 12.25 10.72 28.54
N PRO A 43 12.45 11.92 27.97
CA PRO A 43 13.19 12.07 26.71
C PRO A 43 14.69 11.81 26.91
N LEU A 44 15.25 10.95 26.07
CA LEU A 44 16.69 10.69 25.94
C LEU A 44 17.24 11.66 24.90
N ARG A 45 18.03 12.64 25.33
CA ARG A 45 18.47 13.79 24.52
C ARG A 45 19.78 13.56 23.80
N THR A 46 20.50 12.49 24.14
CA THR A 46 21.76 12.13 23.50
C THR A 46 21.76 10.66 23.04
N ARG A 47 22.63 10.34 22.06
CA ARG A 47 22.87 8.95 21.64
C ARG A 47 23.46 8.14 22.80
N ALA A 48 24.39 8.72 23.56
CA ALA A 48 24.98 8.10 24.73
C ALA A 48 23.93 7.70 25.78
N GLU A 49 22.97 8.56 26.11
CA GLU A 49 21.84 8.22 26.99
C GLU A 49 20.98 7.09 26.42
N THR A 50 20.74 7.12 25.11
CA THR A 50 19.94 6.09 24.43
C THR A 50 20.63 4.73 24.47
N ASP A 51 21.94 4.70 24.23
CA ASP A 51 22.73 3.47 24.21
C ASP A 51 23.01 2.95 25.62
N ALA A 52 23.17 3.84 26.61
CA ALA A 52 23.23 3.47 28.02
C ALA A 52 21.93 2.80 28.49
N LEU A 53 20.77 3.37 28.17
CA LEU A 53 19.47 2.77 28.50
C LEU A 53 19.28 1.41 27.80
N LYS A 54 19.70 1.30 26.54
CA LYS A 54 19.65 0.04 25.80
C LYS A 54 20.51 -1.04 26.45
N ALA A 55 21.72 -0.68 26.89
CA ALA A 55 22.63 -1.59 27.57
C ALA A 55 22.07 -2.00 28.95
N GLU A 56 21.58 -1.05 29.74
CA GLU A 56 21.00 -1.28 31.06
C GLU A 56 19.79 -2.23 31.01
N LEU A 57 18.90 -2.01 30.04
CA LEU A 57 17.69 -2.82 29.88
C LEU A 57 17.89 -4.07 29.00
N ASN A 58 19.10 -4.27 28.44
CA ASN A 58 19.43 -5.30 27.47
C ASN A 58 18.45 -5.33 26.27
N VAL A 59 18.21 -4.17 25.66
CA VAL A 59 17.29 -3.99 24.52
C VAL A 59 17.96 -3.35 23.33
N LYS A 60 17.44 -3.62 22.13
CA LYS A 60 17.98 -3.06 20.88
C LYS A 60 17.33 -1.72 20.49
N THR A 61 16.13 -1.43 20.99
CA THR A 61 15.29 -0.34 20.48
C THR A 61 14.64 0.48 21.59
N THR A 62 14.35 1.73 21.28
CA THR A 62 13.45 2.61 22.04
C THR A 62 12.18 2.89 21.20
N PRO A 63 11.03 3.25 21.80
CA PRO A 63 10.81 3.56 23.21
C PRO A 63 10.83 2.33 24.13
N GLN A 64 11.01 2.55 25.43
CA GLN A 64 10.80 1.55 26.48
C GLN A 64 9.80 2.10 27.49
N THR A 65 8.77 1.30 27.77
CA THR A 65 7.64 1.69 28.62
C THR A 65 7.60 0.85 29.88
N PHE A 66 7.36 1.50 31.00
CA PHE A 66 7.13 0.90 32.30
C PHE A 66 5.74 1.28 32.79
N VAL A 67 5.01 0.35 33.39
CA VAL A 67 3.71 0.58 34.02
C VAL A 67 3.79 0.08 35.45
N ASP A 68 3.49 0.94 36.42
CA ASP A 68 3.56 0.64 37.85
C ASP A 68 4.89 -0.03 38.26
N GLY A 69 6.01 0.44 37.68
CA GLY A 69 7.36 -0.07 37.92
C GLY A 69 7.74 -1.34 37.13
N GLN A 70 6.79 -2.00 36.48
CA GLN A 70 7.05 -3.18 35.66
C GLN A 70 7.38 -2.80 34.21
N ARG A 71 8.44 -3.37 33.65
CA ARG A 71 8.81 -3.14 32.26
C ARG A 71 7.83 -3.85 31.32
N ILE A 72 7.15 -3.07 30.48
CA ILE A 72 6.25 -3.57 29.43
C ILE A 72 7.02 -3.78 28.12
N GLY A 73 7.87 -2.83 27.72
CA GLY A 73 8.68 -2.92 26.52
C GLY A 73 8.40 -1.81 25.49
N GLY A 74 8.48 -2.17 24.21
CA GLY A 74 8.29 -1.23 23.10
C GLY A 74 6.81 -0.92 22.81
N HIS A 75 6.55 -0.17 21.73
CA HIS A 75 5.18 0.22 21.37
C HIS A 75 4.26 -0.99 21.16
N ASP A 76 4.74 -2.03 20.48
CA ASP A 76 3.95 -3.23 20.23
C ASP A 76 3.67 -4.02 21.51
N ASP A 77 4.62 -4.07 22.44
CA ASP A 77 4.42 -4.72 23.74
C ASP A 77 3.37 -3.99 24.57
N VAL A 78 3.36 -2.65 24.53
CA VAL A 78 2.32 -1.83 25.15
C VAL A 78 0.95 -2.10 24.53
N ARG A 79 0.87 -2.29 23.20
CA ARG A 79 -0.38 -2.69 22.56
C ARG A 79 -0.85 -4.06 23.06
N ARG A 80 0.04 -5.06 23.15
CA ARG A 80 -0.30 -6.39 23.70
C ARG A 80 -0.79 -6.30 25.13
N PHE A 81 -0.08 -5.56 25.98
CA PHE A 81 -0.45 -5.32 27.39
C PHE A 81 -1.86 -4.72 27.52
N LEU A 82 -2.25 -3.86 26.59
CA LEU A 82 -3.57 -3.22 26.56
C LEU A 82 -4.67 -4.04 25.85
N GLY A 83 -4.39 -5.28 25.47
CA GLY A 83 -5.30 -6.16 24.73
C GLY A 83 -5.57 -5.70 23.29
N LEU A 84 -4.69 -4.89 22.71
CA LEU A 84 -4.82 -4.39 21.35
C LEU A 84 -4.11 -5.28 20.35
N ALA A 85 -4.70 -5.43 19.16
CA ALA A 85 -4.05 -6.06 18.03
C ALA A 85 -2.72 -5.34 17.70
N VAL A 86 -1.66 -6.12 17.50
CA VAL A 86 -0.37 -5.66 16.99
C VAL A 86 -0.34 -5.85 15.49
N GLN A 87 0.33 -4.95 14.79
CA GLN A 87 0.53 -5.10 13.35
C GLN A 87 1.43 -6.31 13.10
N ASP A 88 0.91 -7.31 12.41
CA ASP A 88 1.72 -8.38 11.84
C ASP A 88 2.47 -7.81 10.61
N PRO A 89 3.82 -7.81 10.63
CA PRO A 89 4.63 -7.35 9.50
C PRO A 89 4.31 -8.09 8.19
N ASP A 90 3.85 -9.34 8.25
CA ASP A 90 3.61 -10.18 7.08
C ASP A 90 2.13 -10.34 6.71
N ALA A 91 1.22 -9.81 7.52
CA ALA A 91 -0.20 -9.85 7.21
C ALA A 91 -0.54 -9.14 5.88
N VAL A 92 -1.33 -9.82 5.05
CA VAL A 92 -1.84 -9.28 3.80
C VAL A 92 -2.85 -8.16 4.05
N SER A 93 -2.88 -7.16 3.16
CA SER A 93 -3.78 -6.02 3.28
C SER A 93 -4.31 -5.58 1.92
N TYR A 94 -5.63 -5.54 1.78
CA TYR A 94 -6.32 -5.02 0.60
C TYR A 94 -6.58 -3.52 0.66
N ARG A 95 -6.36 -2.89 1.83
CA ARG A 95 -6.68 -1.47 2.05
C ARG A 95 -6.05 -0.55 1.00
N PRO A 96 -4.77 -0.69 0.60
CA PRO A 96 -4.19 0.18 -0.43
C PRO A 96 -4.93 0.09 -1.77
N VAL A 97 -5.29 -1.12 -2.21
CA VAL A 97 -6.04 -1.33 -3.46
C VAL A 97 -7.44 -0.75 -3.38
N ILE A 98 -8.15 -1.04 -2.29
CA ILE A 98 -9.52 -0.55 -2.10
C ILE A 98 -9.53 0.98 -2.15
N VAL A 99 -8.55 1.64 -1.51
CA VAL A 99 -8.41 3.10 -1.57
C VAL A 99 -8.19 3.58 -2.99
N VAL A 100 -7.30 2.94 -3.76
CA VAL A 100 -7.08 3.30 -5.18
C VAL A 100 -8.38 3.18 -5.97
N PHE A 101 -9.09 2.06 -5.87
CA PHE A 101 -10.32 1.83 -6.64
C PHE A 101 -11.44 2.80 -6.23
N VAL A 102 -11.63 3.04 -4.93
CA VAL A 102 -12.63 4.01 -4.45
C VAL A 102 -12.31 5.42 -4.93
N VAL A 103 -11.04 5.85 -4.81
CA VAL A 103 -10.62 7.19 -5.26
C VAL A 103 -10.76 7.31 -6.78
N SER A 104 -10.34 6.32 -7.56
CA SER A 104 -10.54 6.30 -9.02
C SER A 104 -12.01 6.39 -9.40
N ALA A 105 -12.90 5.68 -8.71
CA ALA A 105 -14.34 5.70 -8.98
C ALA A 105 -14.92 7.08 -8.68
N LEU A 106 -14.54 7.71 -7.56
CA LEU A 106 -14.96 9.08 -7.23
C LEU A 106 -14.46 10.09 -8.27
N ILE A 107 -13.20 9.98 -8.70
CA ILE A 107 -12.65 10.85 -9.76
C ILE A 107 -13.40 10.63 -11.08
N ALA A 108 -13.69 9.38 -11.46
CA ALA A 108 -14.40 9.08 -12.70
C ALA A 108 -15.83 9.62 -12.71
N LEU A 109 -16.55 9.49 -11.59
CA LEU A 109 -17.89 10.05 -11.43
C LEU A 109 -17.86 11.58 -11.48
N ALA A 110 -16.92 12.20 -10.75
CA ALA A 110 -16.75 13.65 -10.73
C ALA A 110 -16.36 14.20 -12.11
N ALA A 111 -15.43 13.52 -12.81
CA ALA A 111 -15.05 13.86 -14.17
C ALA A 111 -16.26 13.73 -15.10
N SER A 112 -16.99 12.60 -15.06
CA SER A 112 -18.15 12.36 -15.92
C SER A 112 -19.19 13.46 -15.75
N TYR A 113 -19.46 13.87 -14.51
CA TYR A 113 -20.35 14.98 -14.20
C TYR A 113 -19.80 16.31 -14.73
N ALA A 114 -18.51 16.60 -14.53
CA ALA A 114 -17.89 17.83 -15.00
C ALA A 114 -17.90 17.97 -16.53
N ALA A 115 -17.79 16.87 -17.27
CA ALA A 115 -17.77 16.87 -18.72
C ALA A 115 -19.17 16.90 -19.36
N ASN A 116 -20.16 16.22 -18.75
CA ASN A 116 -21.46 15.99 -19.37
C ASN A 116 -22.64 16.64 -18.62
N ALA A 117 -22.38 17.42 -17.56
CA ALA A 117 -23.36 17.98 -16.61
C ALA A 117 -24.27 16.94 -15.94
N THR A 118 -24.05 15.65 -16.19
CA THR A 118 -24.78 14.49 -15.68
C THR A 118 -23.80 13.33 -15.51
N ILE A 119 -24.14 12.39 -14.62
CA ILE A 119 -23.35 11.17 -14.46
C ILE A 119 -23.85 10.15 -15.46
N GLU A 120 -23.16 10.03 -16.59
CA GLU A 120 -23.44 8.98 -17.56
C GLU A 120 -22.70 7.69 -17.18
N PRO A 121 -23.41 6.57 -16.88
CA PRO A 121 -22.76 5.35 -16.39
C PRO A 121 -21.71 4.77 -17.33
N SER A 122 -21.91 4.86 -18.65
CA SER A 122 -20.98 4.32 -19.64
C SER A 122 -19.65 5.08 -19.63
N THR A 123 -19.71 6.42 -19.56
CA THR A 123 -18.55 7.30 -19.51
C THR A 123 -17.83 7.20 -18.17
N ALA A 124 -18.59 7.18 -17.07
CA ALA A 124 -18.03 6.96 -15.74
C ALA A 124 -17.29 5.61 -15.63
N LEU A 125 -17.83 4.53 -16.20
CA LEU A 125 -17.18 3.22 -16.21
C LEU A 125 -15.87 3.22 -17.02
N ARG A 126 -15.90 3.80 -18.24
CA ARG A 126 -14.70 3.92 -19.09
C ARG A 126 -13.59 4.71 -18.40
N TRP A 127 -13.93 5.86 -17.83
CA TRP A 127 -12.97 6.68 -17.10
C TRP A 127 -12.51 6.05 -15.80
N PHE A 128 -13.37 5.32 -15.09
CA PHE A 128 -12.98 4.58 -13.90
C PHE A 128 -11.86 3.58 -14.21
N LEU A 129 -12.03 2.78 -15.27
CA LEU A 129 -11.04 1.80 -15.68
C LEU A 129 -9.73 2.47 -16.13
N ALA A 130 -9.83 3.52 -16.96
CA ALA A 130 -8.67 4.24 -17.47
C ALA A 130 -7.88 4.98 -16.36
N ILE A 131 -8.58 5.67 -15.45
CA ILE A 131 -7.98 6.35 -14.29
C ILE A 131 -7.34 5.34 -13.34
N THR A 132 -8.00 4.21 -13.09
CA THR A 132 -7.43 3.15 -12.25
C THR A 132 -6.14 2.61 -12.85
N THR A 133 -6.11 2.30 -14.15
CA THR A 133 -4.89 1.88 -14.85
C THR A 133 -3.78 2.93 -14.74
N ALA A 134 -4.09 4.21 -14.97
CA ALA A 134 -3.09 5.28 -14.87
C ALA A 134 -2.53 5.44 -13.44
N ILE A 135 -3.38 5.37 -12.40
CA ILE A 135 -2.95 5.47 -11.00
C ILE A 135 -2.11 4.25 -10.59
N LEU A 136 -2.52 3.04 -10.98
CA LEU A 136 -1.73 1.82 -10.69
C LEU A 136 -0.38 1.86 -11.40
N ALA A 137 -0.32 2.32 -12.65
CA ALA A 137 0.93 2.55 -13.37
C ALA A 137 1.83 3.57 -12.66
N MET A 138 1.26 4.70 -12.22
CA MET A 138 1.98 5.70 -11.42
C MET A 138 2.56 5.09 -10.13
N LEU A 139 1.80 4.26 -9.40
CA LEU A 139 2.27 3.61 -8.18
C LEU A 139 3.41 2.61 -8.43
N LYS A 140 3.40 1.93 -9.58
CA LYS A 140 4.51 1.07 -10.04
C LYS A 140 5.75 1.91 -10.35
N LEU A 141 5.57 3.10 -10.96
CA LEU A 141 6.65 4.03 -11.31
C LEU A 141 7.28 4.74 -10.11
N GLN A 142 6.55 4.95 -9.01
CA GLN A 142 7.08 5.60 -7.79
C GLN A 142 8.29 4.86 -7.19
N ASP A 143 8.33 3.54 -7.32
CA ASP A 143 9.47 2.71 -6.92
C ASP A 143 9.71 1.62 -7.98
N LEU A 144 10.22 2.06 -9.13
CA LEU A 144 10.42 1.22 -10.31
C LEU A 144 11.38 0.04 -10.04
N SER A 145 12.40 0.25 -9.20
CA SER A 145 13.38 -0.80 -8.87
C SER A 145 12.76 -1.92 -8.03
N ARG A 146 11.96 -1.57 -7.01
CA ARG A 146 11.25 -2.59 -6.25
C ARG A 146 10.13 -3.23 -7.05
N PHE A 147 9.42 -2.45 -7.88
CA PHE A 147 8.42 -2.99 -8.80
C PHE A 147 9.04 -4.06 -9.71
N SER A 148 10.12 -3.73 -10.42
CA SER A 148 10.73 -4.65 -11.40
C SER A 148 11.21 -5.94 -10.74
N THR A 149 11.85 -5.82 -9.57
CA THR A 149 12.29 -6.98 -8.77
C THR A 149 11.12 -7.89 -8.37
N MET A 150 10.00 -7.31 -7.94
CA MET A 150 8.80 -8.07 -7.57
C MET A 150 8.09 -8.67 -8.79
N PHE A 151 8.01 -7.93 -9.89
CA PHE A 151 7.34 -8.33 -11.13
C PHE A 151 8.03 -9.55 -11.78
N LEU A 152 9.37 -9.58 -11.76
CA LEU A 152 10.18 -10.71 -12.23
C LEU A 152 9.87 -12.04 -11.52
N ASN A 153 9.28 -12.04 -10.32
CA ASN A 153 8.98 -13.28 -9.60
C ASN A 153 7.84 -14.09 -10.24
N TYR A 154 6.95 -13.46 -11.01
CA TYR A 154 5.79 -14.14 -11.60
C TYR A 154 5.60 -13.88 -13.08
N ASP A 155 5.93 -12.69 -13.59
CA ASP A 155 5.68 -12.37 -15.00
C ASP A 155 6.58 -13.18 -15.94
N LEU A 156 5.96 -13.87 -16.90
CA LEU A 156 6.64 -14.80 -17.78
C LEU A 156 7.49 -14.10 -18.84
N LEU A 157 7.03 -12.95 -19.35
CA LEU A 157 7.78 -12.18 -20.33
C LEU A 157 8.94 -11.44 -19.65
N ALA A 158 8.72 -10.87 -18.47
CA ALA A 158 9.77 -10.23 -17.68
C ALA A 158 10.90 -11.21 -17.33
N LYS A 159 10.57 -12.46 -16.97
CA LYS A 159 11.57 -13.51 -16.73
C LYS A 159 12.40 -13.84 -17.97
N ARG A 160 11.80 -13.76 -19.15
CA ARG A 160 12.48 -14.04 -20.42
C ARG A 160 13.31 -12.84 -20.89
N TRP A 161 12.81 -11.62 -20.68
CA TRP A 161 13.42 -10.37 -21.11
C TRP A 161 13.30 -9.32 -20.00
N VAL A 162 14.32 -9.26 -19.14
CA VAL A 162 14.35 -8.39 -17.94
C VAL A 162 14.03 -6.91 -18.22
N PRO A 163 14.50 -6.27 -19.32
CA PRO A 163 14.14 -4.88 -19.62
C PRO A 163 12.62 -4.63 -19.72
N TYR A 164 11.82 -5.64 -20.06
CA TYR A 164 10.37 -5.55 -20.05
C TYR A 164 9.81 -5.13 -18.68
N ALA A 165 10.42 -5.60 -17.59
CA ALA A 165 9.98 -5.26 -16.24
C ALA A 165 10.09 -3.75 -15.94
N THR A 166 10.99 -3.06 -16.63
CA THR A 166 11.16 -1.60 -16.52
C THR A 166 10.23 -0.86 -17.48
N VAL A 167 9.97 -1.42 -18.67
CA VAL A 167 9.10 -0.81 -19.70
C VAL A 167 7.61 -0.95 -19.37
N TYR A 168 7.21 -2.05 -18.74
CA TYR A 168 5.81 -2.39 -18.48
C TYR A 168 4.99 -1.27 -17.79
N PRO A 169 5.45 -0.64 -16.69
CA PRO A 169 4.69 0.43 -16.05
C PRO A 169 4.48 1.66 -16.95
N PHE A 170 5.42 1.95 -17.85
CA PHE A 170 5.26 3.03 -18.83
C PHE A 170 4.24 2.67 -19.90
N ALA A 171 4.22 1.41 -20.35
CA ALA A 171 3.21 0.92 -21.28
C ALA A 171 1.80 0.98 -20.65
N GLU A 172 1.66 0.59 -19.38
CA GLU A 172 0.39 0.74 -18.66
C GLU A 172 -0.02 2.20 -18.49
N LEU A 173 0.92 3.09 -18.16
CA LEU A 173 0.62 4.51 -18.05
C LEU A 173 0.16 5.08 -19.40
N LEU A 174 0.85 4.74 -20.48
CA LEU A 174 0.49 5.14 -21.84
C LEU A 174 -0.94 4.69 -22.18
N VAL A 175 -1.26 3.42 -21.89
CA VAL A 175 -2.61 2.88 -22.06
C VAL A 175 -3.63 3.69 -21.25
N GLY A 176 -3.43 3.86 -19.95
CA GLY A 176 -4.36 4.59 -19.08
C GLY A 176 -4.59 6.03 -19.53
N VAL A 177 -3.53 6.76 -19.90
CA VAL A 177 -3.63 8.16 -20.36
C VAL A 177 -4.35 8.26 -21.71
N LEU A 178 -3.99 7.42 -22.69
CA LEU A 178 -4.65 7.43 -24.00
C LEU A 178 -6.12 7.00 -23.91
N MET A 179 -6.43 6.09 -23.00
CA MET A 179 -7.81 5.68 -22.69
C MET A 179 -8.63 6.82 -22.10
N ILE A 180 -8.08 7.60 -21.16
CA ILE A 180 -8.75 8.79 -20.61
C ILE A 180 -9.03 9.81 -21.72
N ALA A 181 -8.02 10.07 -22.56
CA ALA A 181 -8.11 11.02 -23.66
C ALA A 181 -9.08 10.57 -24.76
N GLY A 182 -9.42 9.28 -24.84
CA GLY A 182 -10.16 8.72 -25.98
C GLY A 182 -9.38 8.82 -27.30
N ALA A 183 -8.05 8.87 -27.24
CA ALA A 183 -7.19 9.16 -28.38
C ALA A 183 -6.25 7.98 -28.70
N LEU A 184 -5.83 7.89 -29.96
CA LEU A 184 -4.90 6.86 -30.47
C LEU A 184 -5.31 5.43 -30.05
N ALA A 185 -6.60 5.10 -30.15
CA ALA A 185 -7.11 3.78 -29.80
C ALA A 185 -6.46 2.65 -30.61
N TRP A 186 -6.02 2.94 -31.85
CA TRP A 186 -5.26 2.02 -32.69
C TRP A 186 -3.91 1.61 -32.09
N LEU A 187 -3.34 2.42 -31.19
CA LEU A 187 -2.09 2.15 -30.49
C LEU A 187 -2.34 1.62 -29.07
N SER A 188 -3.19 2.30 -28.29
CA SER A 188 -3.42 1.94 -26.89
C SER A 188 -4.11 0.60 -26.74
N ALA A 189 -5.06 0.25 -27.62
CA ALA A 189 -5.80 -0.99 -27.48
C ALA A 189 -4.96 -2.25 -27.76
N PRO A 190 -4.15 -2.34 -28.84
CA PRO A 190 -3.25 -3.48 -29.03
C PRO A 190 -2.23 -3.61 -27.89
N VAL A 191 -1.69 -2.49 -27.39
CA VAL A 191 -0.76 -2.52 -26.25
C VAL A 191 -1.45 -3.08 -25.00
N ALA A 192 -2.65 -2.59 -24.67
CA ALA A 192 -3.43 -3.05 -23.52
C ALA A 192 -3.75 -4.55 -23.58
N ILE A 193 -4.20 -5.02 -24.75
CA ILE A 193 -4.52 -6.44 -24.97
C ILE A 193 -3.26 -7.30 -24.83
N PHE A 194 -2.13 -6.86 -25.41
CA PHE A 194 -0.89 -7.60 -25.38
C PHE A 194 -0.34 -7.75 -23.96
N ILE A 195 -0.13 -6.63 -23.25
CA ILE A 195 0.43 -6.65 -21.89
C ILE A 195 -0.55 -7.30 -20.90
N GLY A 196 -1.86 -7.07 -21.08
CA GLY A 196 -2.91 -7.67 -20.25
C GLY A 196 -3.00 -9.18 -20.44
N SER A 197 -2.88 -9.70 -21.66
CA SER A 197 -2.93 -11.14 -21.92
C SER A 197 -1.73 -11.87 -21.31
N ILE A 198 -0.53 -11.31 -21.48
CA ILE A 198 0.68 -11.86 -20.89
C ILE A 198 0.63 -11.81 -19.36
N GLY A 199 0.21 -10.67 -18.80
CA GLY A 199 0.07 -10.50 -17.35
C GLY A 199 -0.99 -11.43 -16.76
N ALA A 200 -2.16 -11.54 -17.40
CA ALA A 200 -3.24 -12.46 -16.98
C ALA A 200 -2.75 -13.91 -16.97
N TRP A 201 -2.09 -14.36 -18.04
CA TRP A 201 -1.54 -15.71 -18.11
C TRP A 201 -0.46 -15.95 -17.05
N SER A 202 0.42 -14.97 -16.83
CA SER A 202 1.49 -15.05 -15.83
C SER A 202 0.95 -15.17 -14.40
N VAL A 203 -0.06 -14.35 -14.05
CA VAL A 203 -0.72 -14.41 -12.74
C VAL A 203 -1.51 -15.72 -12.60
N PHE A 204 -2.22 -16.12 -13.65
CA PHE A 204 -2.98 -17.37 -13.65
C PHE A 204 -2.07 -18.57 -13.36
N LYS A 205 -0.96 -18.68 -14.09
CA LYS A 205 0.04 -19.73 -13.85
C LYS A 205 0.63 -19.64 -12.44
N ALA A 206 1.08 -18.46 -11.99
CA ALA A 206 1.75 -18.34 -10.70
C ALA A 206 0.83 -18.66 -9.50
N VAL A 207 -0.45 -18.31 -9.59
CA VAL A 207 -1.39 -18.42 -8.46
C VAL A 207 -2.21 -19.71 -8.51
N TYR A 208 -2.73 -20.09 -9.67
CA TYR A 208 -3.64 -21.24 -9.78
C TYR A 208 -2.92 -22.55 -10.11
N ILE A 209 -1.83 -22.49 -10.89
CA ILE A 209 -1.05 -23.68 -11.25
C ILE A 209 0.07 -23.91 -10.23
N ASP A 210 0.94 -22.91 -10.05
CA ASP A 210 2.12 -23.02 -9.19
C ASP A 210 1.80 -22.83 -7.69
N LYS A 211 0.54 -22.47 -7.36
CA LYS A 211 0.03 -22.23 -5.99
C LYS A 211 0.94 -21.34 -5.11
N ARG A 212 1.56 -20.32 -5.72
CA ARG A 212 2.50 -19.44 -5.01
C ARG A 212 1.77 -18.33 -4.25
N SER A 213 2.12 -18.14 -2.99
CA SER A 213 1.66 -17.00 -2.18
C SER A 213 2.55 -15.78 -2.44
N LEU A 214 2.23 -15.02 -3.49
CA LEU A 214 2.99 -13.83 -3.90
C LEU A 214 2.24 -12.53 -3.58
N LYS A 215 3.02 -11.48 -3.28
CA LYS A 215 2.51 -10.11 -3.09
C LYS A 215 2.37 -9.40 -4.47
N CYS A 216 1.28 -8.68 -4.69
CA CYS A 216 0.99 -7.89 -5.89
C CYS A 216 2.01 -6.74 -5.98
N ALA A 217 2.65 -6.58 -7.14
CA ALA A 217 3.46 -5.40 -7.42
C ALA A 217 2.61 -4.19 -7.86
N CYS A 218 1.29 -4.37 -7.93
CA CYS A 218 0.30 -3.51 -8.58
C CYS A 218 0.16 -2.14 -7.91
N VAL A 219 0.43 -2.07 -6.60
CA VAL A 219 0.42 -0.83 -5.79
C VAL A 219 1.86 -0.43 -5.43
N GLY A 220 2.83 -0.80 -6.26
CA GLY A 220 4.27 -0.63 -6.01
C GLY A 220 4.90 -1.76 -5.19
N GLY A 221 6.23 -1.76 -5.12
CA GLY A 221 7.04 -2.87 -4.58
C GLY A 221 7.02 -3.05 -3.06
N ASN A 222 6.32 -2.19 -2.30
CA ASN A 222 6.17 -2.32 -0.84
C ASN A 222 4.74 -2.74 -0.42
N SER A 223 3.95 -3.25 -1.35
CA SER A 223 2.55 -3.61 -1.09
C SER A 223 2.43 -4.98 -0.41
N LYS A 224 1.52 -5.07 0.57
CA LYS A 224 1.11 -6.34 1.21
C LYS A 224 -0.15 -6.93 0.58
N VAL A 225 -0.52 -6.45 -0.61
CA VAL A 225 -1.70 -6.93 -1.34
C VAL A 225 -1.39 -8.31 -1.90
N PRO A 226 -2.29 -9.29 -1.78
CA PRO A 226 -2.09 -10.59 -2.43
C PRO A 226 -2.29 -10.45 -3.95
N LEU A 227 -1.38 -11.06 -4.72
CA LEU A 227 -1.36 -10.94 -6.19
C LEU A 227 -2.63 -11.49 -6.87
N GLY A 228 -3.21 -12.56 -6.32
CA GLY A 228 -4.21 -13.42 -6.98
C GLY A 228 -5.38 -12.72 -7.67
N PHE A 229 -6.45 -12.48 -6.94
CA PHE A 229 -7.72 -12.02 -7.53
C PHE A 229 -7.61 -10.60 -8.11
N VAL A 230 -6.92 -9.70 -7.41
CA VAL A 230 -6.83 -8.29 -7.78
C VAL A 230 -6.07 -8.12 -9.10
N SER A 231 -4.87 -8.71 -9.22
CA SER A 231 -4.04 -8.55 -10.43
C SER A 231 -4.64 -9.26 -11.64
N LEU A 232 -5.28 -10.42 -11.43
CA LEU A 232 -5.97 -11.10 -12.53
C LEU A 232 -7.13 -10.25 -13.07
N THR A 233 -7.93 -9.65 -12.18
CA THR A 233 -9.04 -8.78 -12.58
C THR A 233 -8.56 -7.53 -13.31
N GLU A 234 -7.45 -6.92 -12.86
CA GLU A 234 -6.81 -5.78 -13.52
C GLU A 234 -6.40 -6.11 -14.96
N ASN A 235 -5.69 -7.23 -15.16
CA ASN A 235 -5.25 -7.66 -16.48
C ASN A 235 -6.43 -8.00 -17.42
N ILE A 236 -7.47 -8.68 -16.91
CA ILE A 236 -8.69 -8.97 -17.69
C ILE A 236 -9.41 -7.67 -18.06
N ALA A 237 -9.50 -6.70 -17.15
CA ALA A 237 -10.12 -5.42 -17.42
C ALA A 237 -9.38 -4.65 -18.53
N MET A 238 -8.05 -4.67 -18.55
CA MET A 238 -7.27 -4.08 -19.65
C MET A 238 -7.55 -4.73 -21.00
N ILE A 239 -7.64 -6.07 -21.05
CA ILE A 239 -7.99 -6.79 -22.28
C ILE A 239 -9.40 -6.41 -22.75
N ALA A 240 -10.38 -6.46 -21.84
CA ALA A 240 -11.77 -6.13 -22.16
C ALA A 240 -11.92 -4.70 -22.68
N MET A 241 -11.21 -3.75 -22.05
CA MET A 241 -11.20 -2.36 -22.48
C MET A 241 -10.52 -2.17 -23.83
N GLY A 242 -9.39 -2.83 -24.07
CA GLY A 242 -8.75 -2.79 -25.38
C GLY A 242 -9.66 -3.32 -26.48
N ILE A 243 -10.37 -4.42 -26.24
CA ILE A 243 -11.36 -4.96 -27.19
C ILE A 243 -12.50 -3.95 -27.41
N TRP A 244 -13.02 -3.34 -26.35
CA TRP A 244 -14.07 -2.33 -26.46
C TRP A 244 -13.60 -1.12 -27.28
N MET A 245 -12.39 -0.63 -27.04
CA MET A 245 -11.84 0.48 -27.82
C MET A 245 -11.71 0.15 -29.30
N LEU A 246 -11.23 -1.05 -29.65
CA LEU A 246 -11.16 -1.48 -31.04
C LEU A 246 -12.54 -1.60 -31.67
N ALA A 247 -13.52 -2.16 -30.96
CA ALA A 247 -14.90 -2.25 -31.44
C ALA A 247 -15.51 -0.86 -31.68
N ALA A 248 -15.24 0.09 -30.79
CA ALA A 248 -15.70 1.48 -30.91
C ALA A 248 -14.98 2.28 -32.01
N MET A 249 -13.86 1.80 -32.55
CA MET A 249 -13.21 2.42 -33.72
C MET A 249 -13.83 1.98 -35.05
N VAL A 250 -14.50 0.82 -35.07
CA VAL A 250 -15.06 0.21 -36.29
C VAL A 250 -16.55 0.55 -36.47
N ASN A 251 -17.24 0.89 -35.37
CA ASN A 251 -18.61 1.42 -35.36
C ASN A 251 -18.63 2.94 -35.45
#